data_AF-A0A7S3UX46-F1
#
_entry.id   AF-A0A7S3UX46-F1
#
_cell.length_a   1.000
_cell.length_b   1.000
_cell.length_c   1.000
_cell.angle_alpha   90.00
_cell.angle_beta   90.00
_cell.angle_gamma   90.00
#
_symmetry.space_group_name_H-M   'P 1'
#
loop_
_entity.id
_entity.type
_entity.pdbx_description
1 polymer ?
#
loop_
_entity_poly.entity_id
_entity_poly.type
_entity_poly.pdbx_seq_one_letter_code
_entity_poly.pdbx_strand_id
1 'polypeptide(L)'
;GNGNGNAPVTFTARQVQDADRQEFRTRAGRVIRDGGGVEPDVVVPGQAVGPLEAALQRNGVFFDFADRFAAERKALPDDLEVATPQLWREFKAYVREEERGGRLRVEDIYGPELRNLEGALAASGYKEADAEVLKVRRLIADAMLEDLDKFEGPLRRRLTEAVLARYLPDSMLIKASLAGDPLLAKAVELVRYKSRYTQLLAPPLSAEERLLVDRLDAQLRGALGG
;
A
#
# COMPACT_ATOMS: atom_id res chain seq x y z
N GLY A 1 0.05 -34.69 26.78
CA GLY A 1 0.70 -33.37 26.68
C GLY A 1 1.80 -33.46 25.65
N ASN A 2 1.81 -32.54 24.69
CA ASN A 2 2.96 -32.19 23.85
C ASN A 2 2.61 -30.86 23.17
N GLY A 3 3.16 -29.76 23.69
CA GLY A 3 3.04 -28.42 23.13
C GLY A 3 4.08 -28.23 22.03
N ASN A 4 3.62 -28.06 20.79
CA ASN A 4 4.48 -27.75 19.66
C ASN A 4 4.46 -26.22 19.46
N GLY A 5 5.44 -25.53 20.05
CA GLY A 5 5.62 -24.09 19.96
C GLY A 5 6.22 -23.71 18.61
N ASN A 6 5.38 -23.43 17.63
CA ASN A 6 5.79 -22.74 16.41
C ASN A 6 5.42 -21.25 16.55
N ALA A 7 6.25 -20.51 17.28
CA ALA A 7 6.11 -19.05 17.36
C ALA A 7 6.66 -18.44 16.06
N PRO A 8 5.91 -17.55 15.39
CA PRO A 8 6.42 -16.85 14.21
C PRO A 8 7.64 -16.00 14.62
N VAL A 9 8.74 -16.15 13.88
CA VAL A 9 9.94 -15.33 14.05
C VAL A 9 9.63 -13.93 13.53
N THR A 10 9.11 -13.07 14.39
CA THR A 10 8.90 -11.66 14.08
C THR A 10 10.25 -10.95 14.19
N PHE A 11 10.90 -10.63 13.07
CA PHE A 11 12.01 -9.69 13.07
C PHE A 11 11.46 -8.31 13.45
N THR A 12 11.49 -8.00 14.75
CA THR A 12 11.23 -6.64 15.22
C THR A 12 12.53 -5.89 15.09
N ALA A 13 12.72 -5.16 13.98
CA ALA A 13 13.77 -4.16 13.91
C ALA A 13 13.55 -3.21 15.08
N ARG A 14 14.43 -3.26 16.08
CA ARG A 14 14.37 -2.38 17.24
C ARG A 14 14.81 -1.01 16.72
N GLN A 15 13.85 -0.18 16.31
CA GLN A 15 14.14 1.18 15.88
C GLN A 15 14.82 1.90 17.05
N VAL A 16 16.08 2.24 16.85
CA VAL A 16 16.86 3.04 17.80
C VAL A 16 16.41 4.49 17.65
N GLN A 17 16.05 5.13 18.76
CA GLN A 17 15.71 6.56 18.76
C GLN A 17 16.88 7.36 18.22
N ASP A 18 16.64 8.43 17.47
CA ASP A 18 17.69 9.20 16.78
C ASP A 18 18.82 9.66 17.71
N ALA A 19 18.50 9.95 18.97
CA ALA A 19 19.47 10.36 20.00
C ALA A 19 20.45 9.24 20.42
N ASP A 20 20.06 7.98 20.25
CA ASP A 20 20.82 6.80 20.64
C ASP A 20 21.51 6.14 19.43
N ARG A 21 21.35 6.69 18.22
CA ARG A 21 21.93 6.14 16.99
C ARG A 21 23.42 6.41 16.93
N GLN A 22 24.21 5.36 16.72
CA GLN A 22 25.64 5.49 16.48
C GLN A 22 25.89 5.97 15.04
N GLU A 23 26.78 6.95 14.89
CA GLU A 23 27.22 7.45 13.58
C GLU A 23 28.45 6.68 13.08
N PHE A 24 28.39 6.24 11.83
CA PHE A 24 29.49 5.65 11.09
C PHE A 24 29.77 6.49 9.85
N ARG A 25 30.92 6.26 9.22
CA ARG A 25 31.32 6.97 7.99
C ARG A 25 31.67 5.99 6.89
N THR A 26 31.19 6.25 5.69
CA THR A 26 31.63 5.54 4.48
C THR A 26 33.08 5.90 4.15
N ARG A 27 33.71 5.16 3.24
CA ARG A 27 35.06 5.48 2.73
C ARG A 27 35.15 6.90 2.15
N ALA A 28 34.07 7.43 1.60
CA ALA A 28 33.99 8.78 1.05
C ALA A 28 33.64 9.84 2.12
N GLY A 29 33.51 9.47 3.40
CA GLY A 29 33.23 10.38 4.50
C GLY A 29 31.75 10.67 4.74
N ARG A 30 30.83 10.06 3.99
CA ARG A 30 29.38 10.18 4.20
C ARG A 30 28.98 9.57 5.52
N VAL A 31 28.23 10.32 6.34
CA VAL A 31 27.69 9.84 7.61
C VAL A 31 26.53 8.87 7.34
N ILE A 32 26.54 7.72 8.00
CA ILE A 32 25.45 6.75 8.04
C ILE A 32 25.14 6.46 9.51
N ARG A 33 23.89 6.20 9.84
CA ARG A 33 23.45 5.97 11.23
C ARG A 33 22.99 4.53 11.40
N ASP A 34 23.34 3.93 12.53
CA ASP A 34 22.77 2.64 12.92
C ASP A 34 21.34 2.84 13.42
N GLY A 35 20.47 1.85 13.23
CA GLY A 35 19.03 1.98 13.49
C GLY A 35 18.23 0.69 13.34
N GLY A 36 18.89 -0.46 13.21
CA GLY A 36 18.21 -1.76 13.06
C GLY A 36 17.75 -2.10 11.64
N GLY A 37 18.23 -1.38 10.62
CA GLY A 37 17.94 -1.62 9.20
C GLY A 37 18.74 -0.72 8.26
N VAL A 38 18.54 -0.86 6.94
CA VAL A 38 19.15 0.03 5.94
C VAL A 38 18.28 1.26 5.76
N GLU A 39 18.77 2.43 6.17
CA GLU A 39 18.12 3.71 5.92
C GLU A 39 18.25 4.10 4.43
N PRO A 40 17.14 4.36 3.73
CA PRO A 40 17.18 4.66 2.30
C PRO A 40 17.70 6.08 2.05
N ASP A 41 18.66 6.22 1.14
CA ASP A 41 19.16 7.53 0.71
C ASP A 41 18.10 8.33 -0.09
N VAL A 42 17.14 7.63 -0.72
CA VAL A 42 16.00 8.22 -1.42
C VAL A 42 14.73 7.51 -0.99
N VAL A 43 13.84 8.25 -0.32
CA VAL A 43 12.52 7.75 0.07
C VAL A 43 11.57 7.89 -1.10
N VAL A 44 11.07 6.76 -1.61
CA VAL A 44 9.91 6.72 -2.50
C VAL A 44 8.69 6.38 -1.63
N PRO A 45 7.70 7.28 -1.51
CA PRO A 45 6.52 6.99 -0.72
C PRO A 45 5.81 5.78 -1.31
N GLY A 46 5.52 4.79 -0.45
CA GLY A 46 4.70 3.66 -0.84
C GLY A 46 3.30 4.13 -1.25
N GLN A 47 2.65 3.35 -2.10
CA GLN A 47 1.26 3.64 -2.42
C GLN A 47 0.40 3.37 -1.17
N ALA A 48 -0.38 4.37 -0.76
CA ALA A 48 -1.33 4.20 0.33
C ALA A 48 -2.41 3.20 -0.09
N VAL A 49 -2.51 2.11 0.68
CA VAL A 49 -3.58 1.12 0.52
C VAL A 49 -4.79 1.62 1.30
N GLY A 50 -5.89 1.87 0.60
CA GLY A 50 -7.14 2.31 1.23
C GLY A 50 -7.79 1.22 2.09
N PRO A 51 -8.68 1.56 3.03
CA PRO A 51 -9.36 0.58 3.88
C PRO A 51 -10.09 -0.52 3.10
N LEU A 52 -10.76 -0.13 2.01
CA LEU A 52 -11.47 -1.05 1.11
C LEU A 52 -10.52 -2.04 0.43
N GLU A 53 -9.45 -1.55 -0.22
CA GLU A 53 -8.45 -2.40 -0.86
C GLU A 53 -7.82 -3.36 0.14
N ALA A 54 -7.48 -2.86 1.33
CA ALA A 54 -6.91 -3.67 2.40
C ALA A 54 -7.87 -4.78 2.87
N ALA A 55 -9.17 -4.50 2.98
CA ALA A 55 -10.16 -5.49 3.35
C ALA A 55 -10.41 -6.53 2.25
N LEU A 56 -10.52 -6.11 1.00
CA LEU A 56 -10.65 -7.02 -0.15
C LEU A 56 -9.43 -7.95 -0.24
N GLN A 57 -8.23 -7.41 0.02
CA GLN A 57 -7.00 -8.18 0.05
C GLN A 57 -6.96 -9.19 1.21
N ARG A 58 -7.29 -8.75 2.43
CA ARG A 58 -7.29 -9.62 3.62
C ARG A 58 -8.28 -10.78 3.50
N ASN A 59 -9.44 -10.50 2.93
CA ASN A 59 -10.48 -11.51 2.70
C ASN A 59 -10.27 -12.34 1.43
N GLY A 60 -9.15 -12.17 0.73
CA GLY A 60 -8.82 -12.96 -0.46
C GLY A 60 -9.72 -12.70 -1.67
N VAL A 61 -10.54 -11.64 -1.66
CA VAL A 61 -11.59 -11.40 -2.67
C VAL A 61 -11.02 -11.32 -4.10
N PHE A 62 -9.86 -10.70 -4.27
CA PHE A 62 -9.18 -10.65 -5.59
C PHE A 62 -8.73 -12.03 -6.06
N PHE A 63 -8.21 -12.84 -5.14
CA PHE A 63 -7.70 -14.17 -5.43
C PHE A 63 -8.87 -15.11 -5.78
N ASP A 64 -9.92 -15.14 -4.97
CA ASP A 64 -11.08 -15.99 -5.18
C ASP A 64 -11.82 -15.61 -6.48
N PHE A 65 -11.91 -14.32 -6.79
CA PHE A 65 -12.45 -13.87 -8.06
C PHE A 65 -11.60 -14.37 -9.25
N ALA A 66 -10.28 -14.26 -9.15
CA ALA A 66 -9.37 -14.71 -10.19
C ALA A 66 -9.47 -16.22 -10.42
N ASP A 67 -9.63 -17.01 -9.35
CA ASP A 67 -9.84 -18.46 -9.43
C ASP A 67 -11.15 -18.79 -10.16
N ARG A 68 -12.25 -18.11 -9.80
CA ARG A 68 -13.54 -18.26 -10.50
C ARG A 68 -13.43 -17.88 -11.97
N PHE A 69 -12.79 -16.75 -12.26
CA PHE A 69 -12.55 -16.28 -13.62
C PHE A 69 -11.79 -17.32 -14.45
N ALA A 70 -10.71 -17.89 -13.89
CA ALA A 70 -9.89 -18.89 -14.55
C ALA A 70 -10.59 -20.24 -14.74
N ALA A 71 -11.47 -20.63 -13.81
CA ALA A 71 -12.29 -21.83 -13.96
C ALA A 71 -13.26 -21.73 -15.15
N GLU A 72 -13.82 -20.53 -15.38
CA GLU A 72 -14.75 -20.27 -16.47
C GLU A 72 -14.05 -20.00 -17.82
N ARG A 73 -12.79 -19.50 -17.79
CA ARG A 73 -12.04 -19.04 -18.98
C ARG A 73 -10.65 -19.66 -19.02
N LYS A 74 -10.46 -20.70 -19.84
CA LYS A 74 -9.20 -21.47 -19.92
C LYS A 74 -8.02 -20.75 -20.57
N ALA A 75 -8.27 -19.69 -21.35
CA ALA A 75 -7.23 -18.90 -21.99
C ALA A 75 -7.29 -17.46 -21.48
N LEU A 76 -6.12 -16.85 -21.34
CA LEU A 76 -6.00 -15.43 -21.04
C LEU A 76 -6.52 -14.62 -22.24
N PRO A 77 -7.25 -13.51 -22.04
CA PRO A 77 -7.51 -12.54 -23.10
C PRO A 77 -6.20 -12.07 -23.77
N ASP A 78 -6.24 -11.83 -25.08
CA ASP A 78 -5.07 -11.43 -25.87
C ASP A 78 -4.51 -10.06 -25.45
N ASP A 79 -5.31 -9.23 -24.77
CA ASP A 79 -4.90 -7.98 -24.14
C ASP A 79 -4.63 -8.16 -22.63
N LEU A 80 -3.36 -7.93 -22.25
CA LEU A 80 -2.92 -7.89 -20.85
C LEU A 80 -3.52 -6.70 -20.05
N GLU A 81 -4.34 -5.85 -20.67
CA GLU A 81 -5.17 -4.86 -19.97
C GLU A 81 -6.40 -5.55 -19.35
N VAL A 82 -6.12 -6.44 -18.40
CA VAL A 82 -7.10 -7.33 -17.80
C VAL A 82 -8.21 -6.55 -17.09
N ALA A 83 -7.97 -5.33 -16.63
CA ALA A 83 -9.03 -4.45 -16.16
C ALA A 83 -9.81 -3.81 -17.31
N THR A 84 -10.40 -4.61 -18.20
CA THR A 84 -11.41 -4.11 -19.15
C THR A 84 -12.63 -3.58 -18.37
N PRO A 85 -13.43 -2.67 -18.94
CA PRO A 85 -14.70 -2.26 -18.34
C PRO A 85 -15.64 -3.45 -18.05
N GLN A 86 -15.54 -4.53 -18.85
CA GLN A 86 -16.30 -5.75 -18.62
C GLN A 86 -15.84 -6.48 -17.36
N LEU A 87 -14.55 -6.78 -17.22
CA LEU A 87 -14.03 -7.48 -16.04
C LEU A 87 -14.29 -6.70 -14.76
N TRP A 88 -14.15 -5.36 -14.82
CA TRP A 88 -14.46 -4.52 -13.67
C TRP A 88 -15.91 -4.65 -13.22
N ARG A 89 -16.86 -4.68 -14.17
CA ARG A 89 -18.28 -4.90 -13.85
C ARG A 89 -18.53 -6.28 -13.23
N GLU A 90 -17.88 -7.32 -13.76
CA GLU A 90 -17.96 -8.68 -13.21
C GLU A 90 -17.41 -8.74 -11.78
N PHE A 91 -16.27 -8.09 -11.55
CA PHE A 91 -15.67 -7.98 -10.22
C PHE A 91 -16.57 -7.23 -9.23
N LYS A 92 -17.16 -6.09 -9.62
CA LYS A 92 -18.12 -5.37 -8.76
C LYS A 92 -19.33 -6.23 -8.40
N ALA A 93 -19.84 -7.02 -9.36
CA ALA A 93 -20.94 -7.95 -9.10
C ALA A 93 -20.52 -9.05 -8.12
N TYR A 94 -19.31 -9.57 -8.26
CA TYR A 94 -18.74 -10.56 -7.33
C TYR A 94 -18.57 -9.99 -5.92
N VAL A 95 -17.98 -8.80 -5.75
CA VAL A 95 -17.85 -8.16 -4.43
C VAL A 95 -19.20 -8.00 -3.73
N ARG A 96 -20.25 -7.64 -4.49
CA ARG A 96 -21.62 -7.55 -3.96
C ARG A 96 -22.22 -8.92 -3.61
N GLU A 97 -21.87 -9.98 -4.33
CA GLU A 97 -22.24 -11.36 -3.98
C GLU A 97 -21.57 -11.79 -2.67
N GLU A 98 -20.28 -11.50 -2.52
CA GLU A 98 -19.50 -11.78 -1.30
C GLU A 98 -20.02 -11.04 -0.07
N GLU A 99 -20.43 -9.78 -0.25
CA GLU A 99 -21.03 -8.97 0.81
C GLU A 99 -22.37 -9.56 1.27
N ARG A 100 -23.27 -9.85 0.34
CA ARG A 100 -24.58 -10.46 0.65
C ARG A 100 -24.46 -11.86 1.24
N GLY A 101 -23.45 -12.61 0.80
CA GLY A 101 -23.12 -13.92 1.35
C GLY A 101 -22.47 -13.87 2.74
N GLY A 102 -22.14 -12.67 3.24
CA GLY A 102 -21.53 -12.46 4.55
C GLY A 102 -20.04 -12.83 4.63
N ARG A 103 -19.40 -13.15 3.50
CA ARG A 103 -17.96 -13.41 3.43
C ARG A 103 -17.14 -12.13 3.49
N LEU A 104 -17.63 -11.06 2.85
CA LEU A 104 -17.09 -9.72 2.99
C LEU A 104 -18.01 -8.90 3.87
N ARG A 105 -17.59 -8.59 5.09
CA ARG A 105 -18.44 -7.82 6.01
C ARG A 105 -17.94 -6.39 6.13
N VAL A 106 -18.87 -5.48 6.43
CA VAL A 106 -18.56 -4.10 6.78
C VAL A 106 -17.54 -4.02 7.93
N GLU A 107 -17.59 -4.97 8.86
CA GLU A 107 -16.64 -5.10 9.97
C GLU A 107 -15.20 -5.30 9.53
N ASP A 108 -15.00 -5.87 8.34
CA ASP A 108 -13.67 -6.14 7.85
C ASP A 108 -13.01 -4.86 7.31
N ILE A 109 -13.79 -3.78 7.16
CA ILE A 109 -13.35 -2.44 6.72
C ILE A 109 -13.42 -1.42 7.87
N TYR A 110 -14.55 -1.37 8.59
CA TYR A 110 -14.88 -0.36 9.63
C TYR A 110 -15.19 -0.99 11.00
N GLY A 111 -14.75 -2.24 11.21
CA GLY A 111 -15.20 -3.04 12.35
C GLY A 111 -14.81 -2.57 13.73
N PRO A 112 -13.64 -1.97 14.00
CA PRO A 112 -13.33 -1.50 15.34
C PRO A 112 -14.38 -0.51 15.85
N GLU A 113 -14.77 0.45 15.03
CA GLU A 113 -15.71 1.51 15.39
C GLU A 113 -17.13 0.96 15.55
N LEU A 114 -17.59 0.11 14.61
CA LEU A 114 -18.94 -0.45 14.66
C LEU A 114 -19.11 -1.43 15.83
N ARG A 115 -18.11 -2.28 16.09
CA ARG A 115 -18.13 -3.22 17.23
C ARG A 115 -18.09 -2.49 18.57
N ASN A 116 -17.35 -1.38 18.66
CA ASN A 116 -17.32 -0.57 19.87
C ASN A 116 -18.69 0.07 20.14
N LEU A 117 -19.37 0.56 19.10
CA LEU A 117 -20.72 1.10 19.21
C LEU A 117 -21.73 0.02 19.66
N GLU A 118 -21.72 -1.14 18.99
CA GLU A 118 -22.57 -2.29 19.34
C GLU A 118 -22.34 -2.73 20.79
N GLY A 119 -21.09 -2.88 21.20
CA GLY A 119 -20.72 -3.26 22.56
C GLY A 119 -21.18 -2.25 23.61
N ALA A 120 -21.05 -0.94 23.34
CA ALA A 120 -21.47 0.12 24.24
C ALA A 120 -23.01 0.15 24.42
N LEU A 121 -23.76 0.00 23.33
CA LEU A 121 -25.23 -0.02 23.35
C LEU A 121 -25.76 -1.26 24.09
N ALA A 122 -25.16 -2.42 23.83
CA ALA A 122 -25.50 -3.67 24.51
C ALA A 122 -25.23 -3.60 26.01
N ALA A 123 -24.06 -3.06 26.42
CA ALA A 123 -23.71 -2.88 27.83
C ALA A 123 -24.66 -1.91 28.56
N SER A 124 -25.22 -0.93 27.83
CA SER A 124 -26.18 0.05 28.34
C SER A 124 -27.62 -0.50 28.41
N GLY A 125 -27.87 -1.71 27.87
CA GLY A 125 -29.20 -2.32 27.82
C GLY A 125 -30.16 -1.68 26.81
N TYR A 126 -29.67 -0.87 25.87
CA TYR A 126 -30.47 -0.05 24.97
C TYR A 126 -30.85 -0.81 23.69
N LYS A 127 -31.75 -1.79 23.82
CA LYS A 127 -32.12 -2.73 22.72
C LYS A 127 -32.80 -2.07 21.54
N GLU A 128 -33.45 -0.94 21.75
CA GLU A 128 -34.13 -0.17 20.71
C GLU A 128 -33.14 0.37 19.66
N ALA A 129 -31.85 0.50 20.00
CA ALA A 129 -30.82 0.94 19.06
C ALA A 129 -30.37 -0.13 18.06
N ASP A 130 -30.66 -1.43 18.30
CA ASP A 130 -30.22 -2.52 17.42
C ASP A 130 -30.72 -2.33 15.98
N ALA A 131 -31.98 -1.88 15.84
CA ALA A 131 -32.56 -1.61 14.53
C ALA A 131 -31.86 -0.44 13.81
N GLU A 132 -31.41 0.58 14.53
CA GLU A 132 -30.69 1.71 13.95
C GLU A 132 -29.25 1.34 13.59
N VAL A 133 -28.58 0.54 14.42
CA VAL A 133 -27.24 -0.01 14.10
C VAL A 133 -27.28 -0.85 12.82
N LEU A 134 -28.32 -1.69 12.65
CA LEU A 134 -28.50 -2.45 11.42
C LEU A 134 -28.70 -1.54 10.19
N LYS A 135 -29.36 -0.38 10.33
CA LYS A 135 -29.47 0.60 9.24
C LYS A 135 -28.11 1.23 8.93
N VAL A 136 -27.37 1.64 9.95
CA VAL A 136 -26.02 2.21 9.78
C VAL A 136 -25.10 1.22 9.08
N ARG A 137 -25.12 -0.05 9.49
CA ARG A 137 -24.40 -1.14 8.84
C ARG A 137 -24.71 -1.23 7.34
N ARG A 138 -25.99 -1.18 6.96
CA ARG A 138 -26.41 -1.21 5.55
C ARG A 138 -25.93 0.02 4.77
N LEU A 139 -26.03 1.21 5.36
CA LEU A 139 -25.52 2.44 4.73
C LEU A 139 -24.02 2.37 4.46
N ILE A 140 -23.25 1.79 5.39
CA ILE A 140 -21.81 1.59 5.20
C ILE A 140 -21.54 0.54 4.12
N ALA A 141 -22.32 -0.55 4.06
CA ALA A 141 -22.21 -1.56 3.00
C ALA A 141 -22.50 -0.96 1.61
N ASP A 142 -23.50 -0.08 1.50
CA ASP A 142 -23.82 0.62 0.26
C ASP A 142 -22.69 1.60 -0.13
N ALA A 143 -22.20 2.40 0.83
CA ALA A 143 -21.07 3.31 0.60
C ALA A 143 -19.78 2.57 0.20
N MET A 144 -19.55 1.37 0.72
CA MET A 144 -18.45 0.50 0.30
C MET A 144 -18.50 0.16 -1.19
N LEU A 145 -19.69 -0.08 -1.73
CA LEU A 145 -19.87 -0.37 -3.16
C LEU A 145 -19.62 0.87 -4.02
N GLU A 146 -19.93 2.07 -3.52
CA GLU A 146 -19.57 3.34 -4.18
C GLU A 146 -18.06 3.60 -4.14
N ASP A 147 -17.41 3.24 -3.03
CA ASP A 147 -15.95 3.35 -2.89
C ASP A 147 -15.19 2.49 -3.91
N LEU A 148 -15.77 1.39 -4.42
CA LEU A 148 -15.17 0.63 -5.53
C LEU A 148 -14.90 1.53 -6.73
N ASP A 149 -15.85 2.39 -7.09
CA ASP A 149 -15.72 3.30 -8.23
C ASP A 149 -14.73 4.45 -7.92
N LYS A 150 -14.74 4.96 -6.69
CA LYS A 150 -13.78 5.99 -6.25
C LYS A 150 -12.32 5.52 -6.28
N PHE A 151 -12.09 4.27 -5.91
CA PHE A 151 -10.75 3.66 -5.83
C PHE A 151 -10.47 2.70 -6.99
N GLU A 152 -11.16 2.87 -8.11
CA GLU A 152 -11.11 1.98 -9.26
C GLU A 152 -9.68 1.73 -9.78
N GLY A 153 -8.85 2.77 -9.92
CA GLY A 153 -7.50 2.63 -10.44
C GLY A 153 -6.61 1.66 -9.64
N PRO A 154 -6.42 1.88 -8.33
CA PRO A 154 -5.71 0.94 -7.46
C PRO A 154 -6.30 -0.47 -7.47
N LEU A 155 -7.62 -0.60 -7.35
CA LEU A 155 -8.31 -1.89 -7.28
C LEU A 155 -8.21 -2.68 -8.60
N ARG A 156 -8.29 -2.00 -9.74
CA ARG A 156 -8.11 -2.60 -11.07
C ARG A 156 -6.71 -3.17 -11.29
N ARG A 157 -5.68 -2.49 -10.77
CA ARG A 157 -4.31 -3.04 -10.83
C ARG A 157 -4.20 -4.31 -9.98
N ARG A 158 -4.77 -4.30 -8.77
CA ARG A 158 -4.76 -5.48 -7.91
C ARG A 158 -5.53 -6.66 -8.50
N LEU A 159 -6.68 -6.38 -9.10
CA LEU A 159 -7.48 -7.34 -9.85
C LEU A 159 -6.70 -7.93 -11.04
N THR A 160 -6.03 -7.07 -11.80
CA THR A 160 -5.19 -7.47 -12.95
C THR A 160 -4.07 -8.41 -12.50
N GLU A 161 -3.34 -8.06 -11.45
CA GLU A 161 -2.30 -8.92 -10.87
C GLU A 161 -2.84 -10.29 -10.47
N ALA A 162 -3.97 -10.32 -9.76
CA ALA A 162 -4.58 -11.55 -9.28
C ALA A 162 -5.01 -12.47 -10.44
N VAL A 163 -5.62 -11.91 -11.48
CA VAL A 163 -6.04 -12.67 -12.67
C VAL A 163 -4.83 -13.14 -13.47
N LEU A 164 -3.86 -12.28 -13.75
CA LEU A 164 -2.64 -12.68 -14.47
C LEU A 164 -1.89 -13.81 -13.76
N ALA A 165 -1.89 -13.81 -12.42
CA ALA A 165 -1.29 -14.85 -11.60
C ALA A 165 -1.96 -16.22 -11.71
N ARG A 166 -3.04 -16.36 -12.48
CA ARG A 166 -3.63 -17.67 -12.83
C ARG A 166 -3.10 -18.25 -14.14
N TYR A 167 -2.53 -17.42 -15.01
CA TYR A 167 -2.16 -17.82 -16.36
C TYR A 167 -0.67 -17.68 -16.64
N LEU A 168 0.01 -16.79 -15.93
CA LEU A 168 1.40 -16.45 -16.21
C LEU A 168 2.36 -17.01 -15.14
N PRO A 169 3.58 -17.41 -15.53
CA PRO A 169 4.63 -17.77 -14.58
C PRO A 169 5.15 -16.53 -13.85
N ASP A 170 5.73 -16.73 -12.67
CA ASP A 170 6.25 -15.67 -11.79
C ASP A 170 7.19 -14.68 -12.49
N SER A 171 8.02 -15.15 -13.42
CA SER A 171 8.94 -14.28 -14.17
C SER A 171 8.22 -13.25 -15.03
N MET A 172 7.08 -13.61 -15.62
CA MET A 172 6.25 -12.69 -16.39
C MET A 172 5.44 -11.76 -15.48
N LEU A 173 4.99 -12.25 -14.33
CA LEU A 173 4.31 -11.43 -13.32
C LEU A 173 5.23 -10.34 -12.77
N ILE A 174 6.47 -10.69 -12.43
CA ILE A 174 7.48 -9.72 -11.99
C ILE A 174 7.72 -8.70 -13.10
N LYS A 175 7.88 -9.12 -14.36
CA LYS A 175 8.06 -8.20 -15.48
C LYS A 175 6.86 -7.25 -15.65
N ALA A 176 5.64 -7.76 -15.47
CA ALA A 176 4.43 -6.94 -15.53
C ALA A 176 4.34 -5.96 -14.36
N SER A 177 4.70 -6.36 -13.14
CA SER A 177 4.66 -5.49 -11.95
C SER A 177 5.67 -4.35 -12.02
N LEU A 178 6.77 -4.52 -12.77
CA LEU A 178 7.74 -3.45 -13.02
C LEU A 178 7.17 -2.33 -13.92
N ALA A 179 6.13 -2.62 -14.71
CA ALA A 179 5.47 -1.61 -15.53
C ALA A 179 4.66 -0.66 -14.64
N GLY A 180 5.21 0.54 -14.42
CA GLY A 180 4.60 1.55 -13.53
C GLY A 180 5.07 1.49 -12.08
N ASP A 181 6.10 0.68 -11.77
CA ASP A 181 6.71 0.67 -10.44
C ASP A 181 7.42 2.00 -10.15
N PRO A 182 6.98 2.78 -9.13
CA PRO A 182 7.61 4.05 -8.79
C PRO A 182 9.04 3.89 -8.28
N LEU A 183 9.40 2.75 -7.67
CA LEU A 183 10.77 2.45 -7.25
C LEU A 183 11.67 2.25 -8.46
N LEU A 184 11.22 1.46 -9.44
CA LEU A 184 11.98 1.29 -10.68
C LEU A 184 12.13 2.61 -11.44
N ALA A 185 11.05 3.39 -11.56
CA ALA A 185 11.09 4.70 -12.21
C ALA A 185 12.12 5.63 -11.53
N LYS A 186 12.13 5.66 -10.19
CA LYS A 186 13.10 6.45 -9.44
C LYS A 186 14.53 5.92 -9.58
N ALA A 187 14.73 4.61 -9.59
CA ALA A 187 16.03 4.00 -9.80
C ALA A 187 16.60 4.36 -11.19
N VAL A 188 15.77 4.26 -12.24
CA VAL A 188 16.16 4.65 -13.61
C VAL A 188 16.49 6.14 -13.69
N GLU A 189 15.70 7.00 -13.06
CA GLU A 189 15.99 8.43 -12.96
C GLU A 189 17.37 8.67 -12.33
N LEU A 190 17.63 8.09 -11.16
CA LEU A 190 18.89 8.27 -10.43
C LEU A 190 20.11 7.79 -11.23
N VAL A 191 20.02 6.62 -11.86
CA VAL A 191 21.11 6.05 -12.66
C VAL A 191 21.39 6.89 -13.91
N ARG A 192 20.36 7.47 -14.55
CA ARG A 192 20.53 8.34 -15.71
C ARG A 192 21.24 9.66 -15.35
N TYR A 193 20.99 10.21 -14.17
CA TYR A 193 21.62 11.45 -13.72
C TYR A 193 22.83 11.17 -12.82
N LYS A 194 23.96 10.81 -13.46
CA LYS A 194 25.23 10.47 -12.77
C LYS A 194 25.66 11.50 -11.72
N SER A 195 25.40 12.79 -11.94
CA SER A 195 25.67 13.86 -10.97
C SER A 195 24.84 13.72 -9.69
N ARG A 196 23.53 13.46 -9.81
CA ARG A 196 22.63 13.21 -8.65
C ARG A 196 23.04 11.97 -7.88
N TYR A 197 23.37 10.89 -8.58
CA TYR A 197 23.87 9.65 -7.97
C TYR A 197 25.18 9.88 -7.21
N THR A 198 26.12 10.60 -7.83
CA THR A 198 27.42 10.93 -7.19
C THR A 198 27.24 11.83 -5.99
N GLN A 199 26.34 12.81 -6.07
CA GLN A 199 25.99 13.70 -4.96
C GLN A 199 25.35 12.95 -3.79
N LEU A 200 24.49 11.95 -4.07
CA LEU A 200 23.89 11.11 -3.05
C LEU A 200 24.93 10.31 -2.25
N LEU A 201 26.00 9.90 -2.91
CA LEU A 201 27.10 9.16 -2.29
C LEU A 201 28.18 10.06 -1.67
N ALA A 202 28.13 11.37 -1.94
CA ALA A 202 29.07 12.35 -1.40
C ALA A 202 28.83 12.57 0.11
N PRO A 203 29.86 13.00 0.86
CA PRO A 203 29.65 13.48 2.21
C PRO A 203 28.67 14.67 2.24
N PRO A 204 27.88 14.83 3.32
CA PRO A 204 27.04 16.00 3.47
C PRO A 204 27.90 17.27 3.41
N LEU A 205 27.38 18.32 2.77
CA LEU A 205 28.01 19.65 2.78
C LEU A 205 28.39 20.02 4.22
N SER A 206 29.60 20.54 4.40
CA SER A 206 30.04 21.12 5.66
C SER A 206 29.10 22.24 6.09
N ALA A 207 29.09 22.58 7.37
CA ALA A 207 28.25 23.67 7.89
C ALA A 207 28.52 25.01 7.16
N GLU A 208 29.79 25.26 6.79
CA GLU A 208 30.21 26.44 6.05
C GLU A 208 29.68 26.44 4.60
N GLU A 209 29.77 25.30 3.92
CA GLU A 209 29.25 25.14 2.56
C GLU A 209 27.71 25.24 2.52
N ARG A 210 27.00 24.69 3.52
CA ARG A 210 25.54 24.85 3.65
C ARG A 210 25.15 26.32 3.81
N LEU A 211 25.83 27.03 4.71
CA LEU A 211 25.57 28.45 4.95
C LEU A 211 25.89 29.32 3.73
N LEU A 212 26.85 28.91 2.90
CA LEU A 212 27.16 29.58 1.63
C LEU A 212 26.05 29.34 0.59
N VAL A 213 25.57 28.10 0.45
CA VAL A 213 24.46 27.75 -0.45
C VAL A 213 23.18 28.47 -0.05
N ASP A 214 22.81 28.46 1.24
CA ASP A 214 21.61 29.15 1.74
C ASP A 214 21.66 30.66 1.48
N ARG A 215 22.84 31.28 1.60
CA ARG A 215 23.05 32.70 1.28
C ARG A 215 22.91 32.99 -0.21
N LEU A 216 23.47 32.14 -1.07
CA LEU A 216 23.36 32.25 -2.53
C LEU A 216 21.90 32.09 -2.99
N ASP A 217 21.18 31.12 -2.46
CA ASP A 217 19.76 30.90 -2.77
C ASP A 217 18.90 32.09 -2.32
N ALA A 218 19.16 32.66 -1.15
CA ALA A 218 18.48 33.86 -0.68
C ALA A 218 18.74 35.08 -1.59
N GLN A 219 19.98 35.26 -2.07
CA GLN A 219 20.34 36.32 -3.02
C GLN A 219 19.66 36.14 -4.38
N LEU A 220 19.61 34.91 -4.90
CA LEU A 220 18.95 34.61 -6.18
C LEU A 220 17.42 34.81 -6.10
N ARG A 221 16.79 34.42 -5.00
CA ARG A 221 15.35 34.69 -4.77
C ARG A 221 15.06 36.19 -4.65
N GLY A 222 15.96 36.95 -4.03
CA GLY A 222 15.86 38.41 -3.97
C GLY A 222 16.03 39.09 -5.32
N ALA A 223 16.86 38.54 -6.21
CA ALA A 223 17.11 39.09 -7.55
C ALA A 223 16.01 38.75 -8.59
N LEU A 224 15.23 37.69 -8.37
CA LEU A 224 14.13 37.27 -9.25
C LEU A 224 12.74 37.78 -8.79
N GLY A 225 12.67 38.39 -7.60
CA GLY A 225 11.45 38.93 -7.00
C GLY A 225 11.38 40.46 -6.97
N GLY A 226 12.21 41.16 -7.75
CA GLY A 226 12.25 42.61 -7.89
C GLY A 226 11.99 43.10 -9.30
#